data_AF-A0A656JHR0-F1
#
_entry.id   AF-A0A656JHR0-F1
#
_cell.length_a   1.000
_cell.length_b   1.000
_cell.length_c   1.000
_cell.angle_alpha   90.00
_cell.angle_beta   90.00
_cell.angle_gamma   90.00
#
_symmetry.space_group_name_H-M   'P 1'
#
loop_
_entity.id
_entity.type
_entity.pdbx_description
1 polymer ?
#
loop_
_entity_poly.entity_id
_entity_poly.type
_entity_poly.pdbx_seq_one_letter_code
_entity_poly.pdbx_strand_id
1 'polypeptide(L)'
;MKFTDELIAGLLDDFKSNQGHIYRSVTLYNLPFGFAYMTEGRDIWGCEVDGVTADAINRNSVGFEVDGFMKVRRRKDIKARKIHLYFNNHRVGNEDCGSDVVDFVIADIDTAANTSKVLYKKSLGFDSSFFFNTYKRRERLRVLAYEHL
;
A
#
# COMPACT_ATOMS: atom_id res chain seq x y z
N MET A 1 -0.31 3.62 9.47
CA MET A 1 -1.61 3.27 8.87
C MET A 1 -1.95 1.83 9.26
N LYS A 2 -3.22 1.56 9.58
CA LYS A 2 -3.74 0.21 9.86
C LYS A 2 -4.78 -0.13 8.80
N PHE A 3 -4.50 -1.18 8.03
CA PHE A 3 -5.38 -1.65 6.97
C PHE A 3 -6.46 -2.57 7.52
N THR A 4 -7.62 -2.59 6.85
CA THR A 4 -8.66 -3.58 7.09
C THR A 4 -8.27 -4.92 6.45
N ASP A 5 -8.80 -6.02 7.00
CA ASP A 5 -8.57 -7.36 6.43
C ASP A 5 -9.08 -7.46 4.99
N GLU A 6 -10.20 -6.79 4.69
CA GLU A 6 -10.77 -6.68 3.34
C GLU A 6 -9.81 -6.02 2.35
N LEU A 7 -9.15 -4.93 2.77
CA LEU A 7 -8.14 -4.26 1.94
C LEU A 7 -6.95 -5.20 1.69
N ILE A 8 -6.44 -5.84 2.74
CA ILE A 8 -5.30 -6.76 2.63
C ILE A 8 -5.63 -7.94 1.71
N ALA A 9 -6.81 -8.55 1.87
CA ALA A 9 -7.28 -9.64 1.02
C ALA A 9 -7.36 -9.20 -0.45
N GLY A 10 -7.92 -8.01 -0.70
CA GLY A 10 -7.95 -7.43 -2.05
C GLY A 10 -6.54 -7.26 -2.65
N LEU A 11 -5.58 -6.74 -1.90
CA LEU A 11 -4.20 -6.59 -2.40
C LEU A 11 -3.58 -7.95 -2.76
N LEU A 12 -3.83 -8.99 -1.94
CA LEU A 12 -3.34 -10.35 -2.21
C LEU A 12 -3.98 -10.95 -3.47
N ASP A 13 -5.28 -10.73 -3.65
CA ASP A 13 -6.01 -11.20 -4.84
C ASP A 13 -5.53 -10.52 -6.11
N ASP A 14 -5.21 -9.22 -6.08
CA ASP A 14 -4.62 -8.52 -7.23
C ASP A 14 -3.25 -9.11 -7.58
N PHE A 15 -2.38 -9.28 -6.57
CA PHE A 15 -1.04 -9.81 -6.79
C PHE A 15 -1.08 -11.22 -7.39
N LYS A 16 -2.00 -12.06 -6.90
CA LYS A 16 -2.23 -13.41 -7.43
C LYS A 16 -2.75 -13.35 -8.87
N SER A 17 -3.78 -12.53 -9.12
CA SER A 17 -4.47 -12.46 -10.42
C SER A 17 -3.56 -11.88 -11.50
N ASN A 18 -2.69 -10.93 -11.14
CA ASN A 18 -1.70 -10.33 -12.04
C ASN A 18 -0.44 -11.18 -12.21
N GLN A 19 -0.42 -12.42 -11.70
CA GLN A 19 0.74 -13.31 -11.70
C GLN A 19 2.01 -12.59 -11.21
N GLY A 20 1.90 -11.78 -10.15
CA GLY A 20 2.98 -10.88 -9.71
C GLY A 20 4.30 -11.59 -9.37
N HIS A 21 4.25 -12.89 -9.08
CA HIS A 21 5.42 -13.74 -8.88
C HIS A 21 6.24 -14.02 -10.15
N ILE A 22 5.67 -13.82 -11.35
CA ILE A 22 6.32 -14.00 -12.65
C ILE A 22 6.83 -12.66 -13.20
N TYR A 23 6.48 -11.54 -12.58
CA TYR A 23 6.88 -10.23 -13.05
C TYR A 23 8.41 -10.10 -13.05
N ARG A 24 8.98 -9.78 -14.21
CA ARG A 24 10.43 -9.84 -14.47
C ARG A 24 11.27 -9.02 -13.48
N SER A 25 10.72 -7.92 -12.98
CA SER A 25 11.42 -7.03 -12.05
C SER A 25 11.21 -7.40 -10.57
N VAL A 26 10.42 -8.43 -10.27
CA VAL A 26 10.30 -9.00 -8.93
C VAL A 26 11.35 -10.09 -8.72
N THR A 27 12.13 -9.93 -7.66
CA THR A 27 13.10 -10.89 -7.16
C THR A 27 12.78 -11.19 -5.68
N LEU A 28 13.44 -12.20 -5.11
CA LEU A 28 13.34 -12.45 -3.67
C LEU A 28 13.81 -11.27 -2.81
N TYR A 29 14.63 -10.39 -3.38
CA TYR A 29 15.19 -9.25 -2.66
C TYR A 29 14.24 -8.07 -2.63
N ASN A 30 13.39 -7.85 -3.64
CA ASN A 30 12.48 -6.69 -3.74
C ASN A 30 10.99 -7.06 -3.81
N LEU A 31 10.63 -8.30 -3.45
CA LEU A 31 9.26 -8.81 -3.46
C LEU A 31 8.22 -7.87 -2.83
N PRO A 32 8.46 -7.18 -1.70
CA PRO A 32 7.46 -6.27 -1.12
C PRO A 32 7.09 -5.09 -2.03
N PHE A 33 8.05 -4.54 -2.77
CA PHE A 33 7.81 -3.42 -3.68
C PHE A 33 7.23 -3.88 -5.01
N GLY A 34 7.64 -5.06 -5.47
CA GLY A 34 6.97 -5.76 -6.55
C GLY A 34 5.50 -6.07 -6.23
N PHE A 35 5.22 -6.54 -5.00
CA PHE A 35 3.86 -6.72 -4.50
C PHE A 35 3.07 -5.43 -4.54
N ALA A 36 3.59 -4.37 -3.93
CA ALA A 36 2.96 -3.07 -3.89
C ALA A 36 2.62 -2.55 -5.30
N TYR A 37 3.58 -2.62 -6.23
CA TYR A 37 3.40 -2.15 -7.60
C TYR A 37 2.37 -2.95 -8.41
N MET A 38 2.23 -4.25 -8.15
CA MET A 38 1.33 -5.13 -8.88
C MET A 38 -0.10 -5.16 -8.30
N THR A 39 -0.37 -4.36 -7.28
CA THR A 39 -1.70 -4.21 -6.68
C THR A 39 -2.46 -3.05 -7.29
N GLU A 40 -3.78 -3.19 -7.42
CA GLU A 40 -4.63 -2.11 -7.92
C GLU A 40 -4.96 -1.09 -6.82
N GLY A 41 -5.56 0.04 -7.23
CA GLY A 41 -6.04 1.01 -6.25
C GLY A 41 -7.19 0.47 -5.41
N ARG A 42 -7.01 0.48 -4.09
CA ARG A 42 -7.98 -0.04 -3.11
C ARG A 42 -8.60 1.06 -2.29
N ASP A 43 -9.90 0.92 -2.00
CA ASP A 43 -10.62 1.86 -1.14
C ASP A 43 -10.08 1.78 0.29
N ILE A 44 -9.77 2.94 0.88
CA ILE A 44 -9.27 3.05 2.27
C ILE A 44 -10.31 3.54 3.26
N TRP A 45 -11.58 3.61 2.85
CA TRP A 45 -12.67 3.87 3.78
C TRP A 45 -12.60 2.92 5.01
N GLY A 46 -12.70 3.50 6.21
CA GLY A 46 -12.62 2.76 7.46
C GLY A 46 -11.21 2.40 7.95
N CYS A 47 -10.16 2.59 7.13
CA CYS A 47 -8.78 2.39 7.56
C CYS A 47 -8.31 3.51 8.52
N GLU A 48 -7.38 3.18 9.42
CA GLU A 48 -6.75 4.17 10.31
C GLU A 48 -5.47 4.73 9.68
N VAL A 49 -5.31 6.04 9.63
CA VAL A 49 -4.16 6.71 9.00
C VAL A 49 -3.26 7.42 10.03
N ASP A 50 -2.06 7.81 9.63
CA ASP A 50 -1.21 8.66 10.47
C ASP A 50 -1.64 10.14 10.42
N GLY A 51 -1.11 10.96 11.33
CA GLY A 51 -1.44 12.39 11.44
C GLY A 51 -1.20 13.18 10.15
N VAL A 52 -0.08 12.92 9.46
CA VAL A 52 0.28 13.64 8.23
C VAL A 52 -0.71 13.33 7.11
N THR A 53 -1.09 12.06 6.98
CA THR A 53 -2.09 11.61 6.03
C THR A 53 -3.47 12.15 6.38
N ALA A 54 -3.83 12.16 7.66
CA ALA A 54 -5.10 12.72 8.12
C ALA A 54 -5.24 14.20 7.79
N ASP A 55 -4.18 14.98 8.04
CA ASP A 55 -4.13 16.41 7.69
C ASP A 55 -4.30 16.62 6.19
N ALA A 56 -3.62 15.80 5.38
CA ALA A 56 -3.72 15.88 3.92
C ALA A 56 -5.14 15.56 3.42
N ILE A 57 -5.79 14.52 3.96
CA ILE A 57 -7.18 14.17 3.62
C ILE A 57 -8.13 15.30 4.05
N ASN A 58 -8.06 15.74 5.31
CA ASN A 58 -8.96 16.74 5.88
C ASN A 58 -8.88 18.09 5.15
N ARG A 59 -7.69 18.49 4.68
CA ARG A 59 -7.49 19.75 3.95
C ARG A 59 -7.87 19.66 2.48
N ASN A 60 -7.59 18.54 1.81
CA ASN A 60 -7.64 18.47 0.35
C ASN A 60 -8.81 17.66 -0.22
N SER A 61 -9.41 16.78 0.56
CA SER A 61 -10.53 15.93 0.12
C SER A 61 -11.86 16.66 0.27
N VAL A 62 -12.69 16.52 -0.77
CA VAL A 62 -14.06 17.04 -0.77
C VAL A 62 -15.03 15.96 -0.31
N GLY A 63 -14.73 14.68 -0.53
CA GLY A 63 -15.63 13.58 -0.16
C GLY A 63 -15.34 12.91 1.17
N PHE A 64 -14.14 13.08 1.72
CA PHE A 64 -13.66 12.33 2.87
C PHE A 64 -13.06 13.24 3.94
N GLU A 65 -13.05 12.72 5.16
CA GLU A 65 -12.43 13.31 6.34
C GLU A 65 -11.88 12.20 7.23
N VAL A 66 -11.06 12.56 8.20
CA VAL A 66 -10.52 11.65 9.21
C VAL A 66 -11.08 12.03 10.56
N ASP A 67 -11.71 11.06 11.24
CA ASP A 67 -12.34 11.25 12.55
C ASP A 67 -11.31 11.31 13.69
N GLY A 68 -11.78 11.59 14.91
CA GLY A 68 -10.93 11.67 16.10
C GLY A 68 -10.22 10.37 16.49
N PHE A 69 -10.59 9.24 15.87
CA PHE A 69 -9.93 7.94 16.03
C PHE A 69 -8.99 7.62 14.86
N MET A 70 -8.62 8.63 14.08
CA MET A 70 -7.76 8.50 12.91
C MET A 70 -8.36 7.66 11.77
N LYS A 71 -9.67 7.40 11.77
CA LYS A 71 -10.33 6.60 10.73
C LYS A 71 -10.81 7.46 9.57
N VAL A 72 -10.56 6.99 8.36
CA VAL A 72 -11.09 7.60 7.14
C VAL A 72 -12.60 7.40 7.07
N ARG A 73 -13.34 8.50 7.00
CA ARG A 73 -14.79 8.55 6.92
C ARG A 73 -15.22 9.36 5.70
N ARG A 74 -16.42 9.03 5.21
CA ARG A 74 -17.09 9.81 4.17
C ARG A 74 -17.79 10.98 4.84
N ARG A 75 -17.63 12.18 4.27
CA ARG A 75 -18.39 13.36 4.70
C ARG A 75 -19.89 13.14 4.46
N LYS A 76 -20.72 13.73 5.32
CA LYS A 76 -22.19 13.63 5.20
C LYS A 76 -22.65 14.12 3.82
N ASP A 77 -23.66 13.46 3.28
CA ASP A 77 -24.34 13.80 2.02
C ASP A 77 -23.49 13.72 0.74
N ILE A 78 -22.22 13.34 0.82
CA ILE A 78 -21.39 13.10 -0.38
C ILE A 78 -21.61 11.69 -0.93
N LYS A 79 -22.13 11.60 -2.15
CA LYS A 79 -22.28 10.33 -2.90
C LYS A 79 -21.29 10.27 -4.07
N ALA A 80 -21.15 9.10 -4.70
CA ALA A 80 -20.39 8.90 -5.93
C ALA A 80 -18.89 9.29 -5.86
N ARG A 81 -18.26 9.13 -4.70
CA ARG A 81 -16.81 9.31 -4.52
C ARG A 81 -16.13 8.12 -3.88
N LYS A 82 -14.88 7.87 -4.22
CA LYS A 82 -14.04 6.84 -3.61
C LYS A 82 -12.72 7.46 -3.14
N ILE A 83 -12.13 6.91 -2.09
CA ILE A 83 -10.80 7.30 -1.65
C ILE A 83 -9.88 6.11 -1.81
N HIS A 84 -8.99 6.18 -2.78
CA HIS A 84 -8.13 5.05 -3.10
C HIS A 84 -6.71 5.28 -2.61
N LEU A 85 -6.12 4.19 -2.13
CA LEU A 85 -4.69 4.04 -1.96
C LEU A 85 -4.16 3.17 -3.08
N TYR A 86 -3.06 3.59 -3.68
CA TYR A 86 -2.34 2.79 -4.66
C TYR A 86 -0.85 3.09 -4.59
N PHE A 87 -0.08 2.18 -5.17
CA PHE A 87 1.34 2.34 -5.37
C PHE A 87 1.61 2.60 -6.85
N ASN A 88 2.52 3.51 -7.17
CA ASN A 88 2.95 3.73 -8.54
C ASN A 88 4.43 4.07 -8.64
N ASN A 89 4.90 4.25 -9.89
CA ASN A 89 6.27 4.63 -10.21
C ASN A 89 7.33 3.78 -9.48
N HIS A 90 7.22 2.45 -9.59
CA HIS A 90 8.28 1.56 -9.11
C HIS A 90 9.55 1.83 -9.93
N ARG A 91 10.54 2.40 -9.25
CA ARG A 91 11.87 2.69 -9.79
C ARG A 91 12.82 1.68 -9.19
N VAL A 92 13.33 0.79 -10.03
CA VAL A 92 14.34 -0.20 -9.65
C VAL A 92 15.68 0.53 -9.55
N GLY A 93 16.39 0.31 -8.45
CA GLY A 93 17.71 0.89 -8.24
C GLY A 93 18.76 0.35 -9.23
N ASN A 94 19.82 1.13 -9.46
CA ASN A 94 21.01 0.63 -10.16
C ASN A 94 21.91 -0.09 -9.15
N GLU A 95 21.69 -1.38 -8.97
CA GLU A 95 22.63 -2.41 -8.49
C GLU A 95 21.82 -3.67 -8.16
N ASP A 96 22.48 -4.83 -8.19
CA ASP A 96 21.87 -6.16 -8.00
C ASP A 96 21.00 -6.29 -6.73
N CYS A 97 21.09 -5.35 -5.78
CA CYS A 97 20.21 -5.24 -4.62
C CYS A 97 20.03 -3.77 -4.16
N GLY A 98 18.79 -3.35 -3.86
CA GLY A 98 18.55 -2.62 -2.60
C GLY A 98 18.29 -1.11 -2.59
N SER A 99 17.91 -0.49 -3.70
CA SER A 99 17.49 0.93 -3.68
C SER A 99 16.16 1.21 -4.40
N ASP A 100 15.29 0.21 -4.46
CA ASP A 100 13.98 0.36 -5.08
C ASP A 100 13.16 1.44 -4.37
N VAL A 101 12.47 2.25 -5.16
CA VAL A 101 11.57 3.29 -4.69
C VAL A 101 10.19 3.06 -5.28
N VAL A 102 9.16 3.16 -4.45
CA VAL A 102 7.76 3.17 -4.89
C VAL A 102 7.06 4.40 -4.33
N ASP A 103 6.18 5.00 -5.10
CA ASP A 103 5.36 6.10 -4.64
C ASP A 103 4.07 5.55 -4.02
N PHE A 104 3.85 5.83 -2.75
CA PHE A 104 2.59 5.63 -2.05
C PHE A 104 1.68 6.84 -2.30
N VAL A 105 0.48 6.60 -2.80
CA VAL A 105 -0.46 7.67 -3.19
C VAL A 105 -1.83 7.41 -2.60
N ILE A 106 -2.45 8.47 -2.07
CA ILE A 106 -3.86 8.50 -1.70
C ILE A 106 -4.55 9.53 -2.58
N ALA A 107 -5.66 9.14 -3.22
CA ALA A 107 -6.43 10.00 -4.12
C ALA A 107 -7.94 9.98 -3.81
N ASP A 108 -8.56 11.14 -3.96
CA ASP A 108 -10.02 11.31 -4.00
C ASP A 108 -10.48 11.14 -5.46
N ILE A 109 -11.37 10.21 -5.71
CA ILE A 109 -11.89 9.87 -7.03
C ILE A 109 -13.36 10.26 -7.08
N ASP A 110 -13.68 11.16 -7.99
CA ASP A 110 -15.05 11.50 -8.34
C ASP A 110 -15.53 10.58 -9.45
N THR A 111 -16.39 9.61 -9.09
CA THR A 111 -16.87 8.61 -10.04
C THR A 111 -17.94 9.15 -10.99
N ALA A 112 -18.62 10.23 -10.62
CA ALA A 112 -19.60 10.87 -11.50
C ALA A 112 -18.91 11.73 -12.57
N ALA A 113 -17.86 12.48 -12.17
CA ALA A 113 -17.10 13.32 -13.09
C ALA A 113 -15.94 12.57 -13.80
N ASN A 114 -15.67 11.32 -13.40
CA ASN A 114 -14.51 10.54 -13.84
C ASN A 114 -13.18 11.31 -13.67
N THR A 115 -12.99 11.96 -12.52
CA THR A 115 -11.78 12.72 -12.20
C THR A 115 -11.12 12.19 -10.94
N SER A 116 -9.82 12.41 -10.80
CA SER A 116 -9.05 12.02 -9.62
C SER A 116 -8.16 13.16 -9.14
N LYS A 117 -8.09 13.36 -7.83
CA LYS A 117 -7.21 14.33 -7.18
C LYS A 117 -6.30 13.61 -6.17
N VAL A 118 -5.00 13.75 -6.33
CA VAL A 118 -4.03 13.27 -5.33
C VAL A 118 -4.16 14.12 -4.06
N LEU A 119 -4.41 13.46 -2.94
CA LEU A 119 -4.51 14.06 -1.61
C LEU A 119 -3.16 14.04 -0.89
N TYR A 120 -2.46 12.93 -1.03
CA TYR A 120 -1.19 12.67 -0.36
C TYR A 120 -0.31 11.79 -1.25
N LYS A 121 0.99 12.09 -1.27
CA LYS A 121 2.00 11.31 -1.97
C LYS A 121 3.27 11.24 -1.13
N LYS A 122 3.83 10.04 -0.98
CA LYS A 122 5.10 9.81 -0.31
C LYS A 122 5.91 8.77 -1.06
N SER A 123 7.17 9.06 -1.34
CA SER A 123 8.10 8.06 -1.84
C SER A 123 8.58 7.18 -0.68
N LEU A 124 8.46 5.86 -0.87
CA LEU A 124 8.95 4.84 0.04
C LEU A 124 10.22 4.27 -0.57
N GLY A 125 11.33 4.33 0.16
CA GLY A 125 12.55 3.61 -0.18
C GLY A 125 12.53 2.22 0.45
N PHE A 126 13.16 1.26 -0.21
CA PHE A 126 13.23 -0.12 0.26
C PHE A 126 14.65 -0.51 0.64
N ASP A 127 14.80 -1.01 1.87
CA ASP A 127 16.04 -1.65 2.33
C ASP A 127 15.94 -3.16 2.14
N SER A 128 16.49 -3.65 1.02
CA SER A 128 16.50 -5.08 0.70
C SER A 128 17.27 -5.93 1.71
N SER A 129 18.33 -5.37 2.29
CA SER A 129 19.16 -6.07 3.29
C SER A 129 18.37 -6.29 4.56
N PHE A 130 17.67 -5.25 5.04
CA PHE A 130 16.81 -5.36 6.21
C PHE A 130 15.69 -6.38 6.00
N PHE A 131 15.01 -6.33 4.84
CA PHE A 131 13.95 -7.28 4.51
C PHE A 131 14.48 -8.72 4.48
N PHE A 132 15.55 -8.97 3.73
CA PHE A 132 16.09 -10.32 3.56
C PHE A 132 16.59 -10.90 4.89
N ASN A 133 17.27 -10.09 5.71
CA ASN A 133 17.70 -10.49 7.05
C ASN A 133 16.52 -10.83 7.97
N THR A 134 15.44 -10.04 7.90
CA THR A 134 14.21 -10.31 8.66
C THR A 134 13.55 -11.61 8.21
N TYR A 135 13.43 -11.82 6.89
CA TYR A 135 12.89 -13.04 6.31
C TYR A 135 13.70 -14.27 6.72
N LYS A 136 15.02 -14.25 6.56
CA LYS A 136 15.91 -15.36 6.96
C LYS A 136 15.83 -15.66 8.45
N ARG A 137 15.72 -14.62 9.29
CA ARG A 137 15.52 -14.81 10.74
C ARG A 137 14.21 -15.53 11.04
N ARG A 138 13.11 -15.17 10.38
CA ARG A 138 11.82 -15.84 10.55
C ARG A 138 11.85 -17.28 10.07
N GLU A 139 12.46 -17.54 8.92
CA GLU A 139 12.61 -18.91 8.41
C GLU A 139 13.41 -19.80 9.36
N ARG A 140 14.51 -19.29 9.95
CA ARG A 140 15.26 -20.04 10.99
C ARG A 140 14.38 -20.41 12.18
N LEU A 141 13.57 -19.47 12.67
CA LEU A 141 12.65 -19.73 13.79
C LEU A 141 11.56 -20.73 13.41
N ARG A 142 11.04 -20.66 12.18
CA ARG A 142 10.07 -21.62 11.65
C ARG A 142 10.65 -23.02 11.63
N VAL A 143 11.87 -23.20 11.09
CA VAL A 143 12.56 -24.49 11.04
C VAL A 143 12.78 -25.06 12.44
N LEU A 144 13.29 -24.26 13.38
CA LEU A 144 13.47 -24.69 14.77
C LEU A 144 12.15 -25.13 15.42
N ALA A 145 11.05 -24.42 15.17
CA ALA A 145 9.74 -24.82 15.68
C ALA A 145 9.28 -26.16 15.10
N TYR A 146 9.53 -26.42 13.81
CA TYR A 146 9.22 -27.72 13.18
C TYR A 146 10.09 -28.86 13.71
N GLU A 147 11.34 -28.61 14.08
CA GLU A 147 12.22 -29.64 14.67
C GLU A 147 11.83 -30.02 16.11
N HIS A 148 11.00 -29.20 16.76
CA HIS A 148 10.54 -29.39 18.14
C HIS A 148 9.02 -29.64 18.26
N LEU A 149 8.36 -29.95 17.14
CA LEU A 149 6.96 -30.41 17.05
C LEU A 149 6.93 -31.87 16.59
#